data_AF-C4IIF1-F1
#
_entry.id   AF-C4IIF1-F1
#
_cell.length_a   1.000
_cell.length_b   1.000
_cell.length_c   1.000
_cell.angle_alpha   90.00
_cell.angle_beta   90.00
_cell.angle_gamma   90.00
#
_symmetry.space_group_name_H-M   'P 1'
#
loop_
_entity.id
_entity.type
_entity.pdbx_description
1 polymer ?
#
loop_
_entity_poly.entity_id
_entity_poly.type
_entity_poly.pdbx_seq_one_letter_code
_entity_poly.pdbx_strand_id
1 'polypeptide(L)'
;MTEIKVLKKNGSELTCKIDTSDLNRVKEFGPWFAEWHKDFNNYLVQTLVKTNVNGKVKYIKRSIQTVVLDVNPQAPIKHLNGDTLDNRKSNLELYNRTLKNDCEKVDHETMAVILRDKFGNPKHKALISMSDVNRVVRDGYNWVVYYKGSEMMVVANTKNGRIRLDEYLMKPEEGAKIHHINLNPLDNRRNNLEIKED
;
A
#
# COMPACT_ATOMS: atom_id res chain seq x y z
N MET A 1 -12.28 -4.46 -26.13
CA MET A 1 -11.27 -5.13 -25.28
C MET A 1 -10.23 -5.72 -26.20
N THR A 2 -8.95 -5.62 -25.82
CA THR A 2 -7.83 -6.22 -26.55
C THR A 2 -7.01 -7.07 -25.60
N GLU A 3 -6.58 -8.24 -26.08
CA GLU A 3 -5.66 -9.12 -25.37
C GLU A 3 -4.26 -9.02 -25.96
N ILE A 4 -3.26 -8.92 -25.10
CA ILE A 4 -1.85 -8.94 -25.48
C ILE A 4 -1.18 -10.16 -24.83
N LYS A 5 -0.34 -10.85 -25.60
CA LYS A 5 0.50 -11.94 -25.08
C LYS A 5 1.79 -11.36 -24.54
N VAL A 6 2.17 -11.77 -23.34
CA VAL A 6 3.40 -11.35 -22.68
C VAL A 6 4.13 -12.56 -22.12
N LEU A 7 5.46 -12.52 -22.17
CA LEU A 7 6.30 -13.64 -21.77
C LEU A 7 6.77 -13.48 -20.32
N LYS A 8 6.73 -14.56 -19.57
CA LYS A 8 7.46 -14.72 -18.29
C LYS A 8 8.95 -14.94 -18.57
N LYS A 9 9.78 -14.81 -17.54
CA LYS A 9 11.22 -15.11 -17.62
C LYS A 9 11.55 -16.52 -18.14
N ASN A 10 10.70 -17.50 -17.87
CA ASN A 10 10.88 -18.89 -18.33
C ASN A 10 10.32 -19.13 -19.76
N GLY A 11 9.91 -18.09 -20.47
CA GLY A 11 9.34 -18.19 -21.82
C GLY A 11 7.86 -18.59 -21.88
N SER A 12 7.23 -18.95 -20.76
CA SER A 12 5.78 -19.23 -20.78
C SER A 12 4.95 -17.96 -20.91
N GLU A 13 3.86 -18.05 -21.65
CA GLU A 13 2.99 -16.91 -21.95
C GLU A 13 1.95 -16.64 -20.86
N LEU A 14 1.55 -15.37 -20.76
CA LEU A 14 0.37 -14.89 -20.06
C LEU A 14 -0.44 -14.00 -21.00
N THR A 15 -1.74 -13.89 -20.73
CA THR A 15 -2.65 -13.01 -21.47
C THR A 15 -3.00 -11.81 -20.60
N CYS A 16 -2.71 -10.62 -21.08
CA CYS A 16 -3.06 -9.36 -20.43
C CYS A 16 -4.18 -8.67 -21.21
N LYS A 17 -5.19 -8.15 -20.50
CA LYS A 17 -6.34 -7.45 -21.08
C LYS A 17 -6.16 -5.95 -20.92
N ILE A 18 -6.49 -5.19 -21.96
CA ILE A 18 -6.55 -3.74 -21.95
C ILE A 18 -7.80 -3.27 -22.71
N ASP A 19 -8.15 -1.99 -22.55
CA ASP A 19 -9.12 -1.37 -23.44
C ASP A 19 -8.50 -1.18 -24.83
N THR A 20 -9.30 -1.42 -25.87
CA THR A 20 -8.83 -1.35 -27.26
C THR A 20 -8.36 0.05 -27.63
N SER A 21 -8.94 1.09 -27.02
CA SER A 21 -8.54 2.49 -27.18
C SER A 21 -7.10 2.76 -26.72
N ASP A 22 -6.56 1.96 -25.80
CA ASP A 22 -5.22 2.16 -25.24
C ASP A 22 -4.14 1.36 -25.99
N LEU A 23 -4.51 0.59 -27.02
CA LEU A 23 -3.60 -0.31 -27.73
C LEU A 23 -2.39 0.43 -28.35
N ASN A 24 -2.62 1.57 -29.01
CA ASN A 24 -1.54 2.31 -29.66
C ASN A 24 -0.52 2.83 -28.64
N ARG A 25 -1.01 3.45 -27.56
CA ARG A 25 -0.17 3.89 -26.44
C ARG A 25 0.60 2.71 -25.84
N VAL A 26 -0.05 1.58 -25.56
CA VAL A 26 0.63 0.41 -25.01
C VAL A 26 1.73 -0.10 -25.95
N LYS A 27 1.51 -0.11 -27.27
CA LYS A 27 2.52 -0.54 -28.25
C LYS A 27 3.76 0.36 -28.27
N GLU A 28 3.59 1.68 -28.12
CA GLU A 28 4.70 2.65 -28.14
C GLU A 28 5.73 2.42 -27.02
N PHE A 29 5.32 1.85 -25.88
CA PHE A 29 6.19 1.57 -24.75
C PHE A 29 6.83 0.17 -24.77
N GLY A 30 6.42 -0.70 -25.70
CA GLY A 30 6.89 -2.08 -25.79
C GLY A 30 8.39 -2.19 -26.09
N PRO A 31 9.02 -3.35 -25.87
CA PRO A 31 8.42 -4.65 -25.58
C PRO A 31 7.96 -4.83 -24.12
N TRP A 32 6.92 -5.66 -23.92
CA TRP A 32 6.35 -5.97 -22.61
C TRP A 32 6.71 -7.38 -22.14
N PHE A 33 6.89 -7.55 -20.83
CA PHE A 33 7.15 -8.83 -20.19
C PHE A 33 6.39 -8.95 -18.86
N ALA A 34 6.13 -10.19 -18.43
CA ALA A 34 5.50 -10.47 -17.15
C ALA A 34 6.55 -10.78 -16.09
N GLU A 35 6.49 -10.05 -14.98
CA GLU A 35 7.38 -10.23 -13.82
C GLU A 35 6.56 -10.51 -12.56
N TRP A 36 6.98 -11.52 -11.79
CA TRP A 36 6.35 -11.85 -10.51
C TRP A 36 6.53 -10.70 -9.52
N HIS A 37 5.45 -10.29 -8.87
CA HIS A 37 5.46 -9.20 -7.90
C HIS A 37 4.88 -9.63 -6.56
N LYS A 38 5.74 -9.71 -5.55
CA LYS A 38 5.40 -10.23 -4.21
C LYS A 38 4.21 -9.52 -3.55
N ASP A 39 4.10 -8.19 -3.68
CA ASP A 39 3.05 -7.43 -2.98
C ASP A 39 1.65 -7.76 -3.53
N PHE A 40 1.56 -8.10 -4.82
CA PHE A 40 0.33 -8.51 -5.49
C PHE A 40 0.12 -10.02 -5.44
N ASN A 41 1.14 -10.79 -5.04
CA ASN A 41 1.18 -12.25 -5.16
C ASN A 41 0.75 -12.71 -6.56
N ASN A 42 1.17 -11.97 -7.59
CA ASN A 42 0.76 -12.18 -8.98
C ASN A 42 1.79 -11.55 -9.93
N TYR A 43 1.65 -11.77 -11.23
CA TYR A 43 2.49 -11.16 -12.26
C TYR A 43 2.02 -9.75 -12.63
N LEU A 44 2.95 -8.81 -12.69
CA LEU A 44 2.74 -7.51 -13.33
C LEU A 44 3.29 -7.52 -14.75
N VAL A 45 2.60 -6.85 -15.66
CA VAL A 45 3.11 -6.59 -17.00
C VAL A 45 3.92 -5.30 -16.99
N GLN A 46 5.17 -5.38 -17.41
CA GLN A 46 6.16 -4.31 -17.33
C GLN A 46 6.96 -4.14 -18.61
N THR A 47 7.56 -2.96 -18.76
CA THR A 47 8.55 -2.62 -19.78
C THR A 47 9.72 -1.87 -19.14
N LEU A 48 10.85 -1.81 -19.84
CA LEU A 48 12.02 -1.03 -19.45
C LEU A 48 12.13 0.20 -20.35
N VAL A 49 11.97 1.38 -19.75
CA VAL A 49 12.13 2.66 -20.47
C VAL A 49 13.51 3.22 -20.21
N LYS A 50 14.24 3.57 -21.28
CA LYS A 50 15.54 4.20 -21.21
C LYS A 50 15.39 5.68 -20.83
N THR A 51 16.15 6.12 -19.84
CA THR A 51 16.20 7.51 -19.36
C THR A 51 17.63 7.97 -19.18
N ASN A 52 17.93 9.25 -19.42
CA ASN A 52 19.20 9.84 -19.05
C ASN A 52 19.05 10.63 -17.75
N VAL A 53 19.79 10.23 -16.72
CA VAL A 53 19.83 10.92 -15.43
C VAL A 53 21.28 11.30 -15.15
N ASN A 54 21.56 12.60 -15.10
CA ASN A 54 22.91 13.16 -14.88
C ASN A 54 23.96 12.58 -15.85
N GLY A 55 23.62 12.54 -17.15
CA GLY A 55 24.51 12.01 -18.20
C GLY A 55 24.68 10.48 -18.21
N LYS A 56 24.08 9.75 -17.26
CA LYS A 56 24.10 8.27 -17.23
C LYS A 56 22.79 7.70 -17.73
N VAL A 57 22.91 6.74 -18.65
CA VAL A 57 21.78 5.92 -19.10
C VAL A 57 21.31 5.04 -17.93
N LYS A 58 20.01 5.13 -17.62
CA LYS A 58 19.32 4.24 -16.69
C LYS A 58 18.09 3.66 -17.36
N TYR A 59 17.71 2.46 -16.96
CA TYR A 59 16.45 1.85 -17.35
C TYR A 59 15.50 1.87 -16.17
N ILE A 60 14.32 2.46 -16.34
CA ILE A 60 13.27 2.47 -15.34
C ILE A 60 12.18 1.49 -15.74
N LYS A 61 11.66 0.76 -14.76
CA LYS A 61 10.49 -0.10 -14.96
C LYS A 61 9.24 0.76 -15.04
N ARG A 62 8.40 0.48 -16.04
CA ARG A 62 7.06 1.03 -16.21
C ARG A 62 6.08 -0.13 -16.24
N SER A 63 5.02 -0.07 -15.43
CA SER A 63 3.96 -1.07 -15.45
C SER A 63 2.86 -0.68 -16.44
N ILE A 64 2.20 -1.67 -17.04
CA ILE A 64 1.17 -1.43 -18.05
C ILE A 64 0.01 -0.61 -17.47
N GLN A 65 -0.38 -0.82 -16.21
CA GLN A 65 -1.47 -0.05 -15.59
C GLN A 65 -1.17 1.46 -15.53
N THR A 66 0.09 1.85 -15.32
CA THR A 66 0.48 3.27 -15.28
C THR A 66 0.50 3.89 -16.66
N VAL A 67 0.75 3.10 -17.71
CA VAL A 67 0.70 3.55 -19.11
C VAL A 67 -0.75 3.67 -19.57
N VAL A 68 -1.60 2.69 -19.25
CA VAL A 68 -3.04 2.74 -19.56
C VAL A 68 -3.70 3.96 -18.92
N LEU A 69 -3.41 4.24 -17.64
CA LEU A 69 -3.95 5.41 -16.94
C LEU A 69 -3.22 6.72 -17.23
N ASP A 70 -2.08 6.69 -17.92
CA ASP A 70 -1.23 7.86 -18.17
C ASP A 70 -0.85 8.64 -16.90
N VAL A 71 -0.34 7.91 -15.91
CA VAL A 71 0.04 8.47 -14.60
C VAL A 71 1.51 8.21 -14.28
N ASN A 72 1.98 8.78 -13.17
CA ASN A 72 3.33 8.55 -12.67
C ASN A 72 3.59 7.04 -12.44
N PRO A 73 4.80 6.51 -12.74
CA PRO A 73 5.15 5.10 -12.50
C PRO A 73 4.96 4.63 -11.05
N GLN A 74 5.01 5.54 -10.08
CA GLN A 74 4.86 5.27 -8.65
C GLN A 74 3.42 5.49 -8.15
N ALA A 75 2.48 5.80 -9.04
CA ALA A 75 1.09 6.00 -8.69
C ALA A 75 0.52 4.71 -8.04
N PRO A 76 -0.14 4.81 -6.89
CA PRO A 76 -0.83 3.69 -6.26
C PRO A 76 -2.04 3.30 -7.11
N ILE A 77 -1.93 2.21 -7.87
CA ILE A 77 -3.03 1.69 -8.67
C ILE A 77 -3.50 0.36 -8.09
N LYS A 78 -4.81 0.23 -7.93
CA LYS A 78 -5.49 -0.98 -7.46
C LYS A 78 -6.24 -1.62 -8.61
N HIS A 79 -6.13 -2.94 -8.72
CA HIS A 79 -6.98 -3.77 -9.58
C HIS A 79 -8.22 -4.19 -8.80
N LEU A 80 -9.40 -3.75 -9.24
CA LEU A 80 -10.65 -3.93 -8.49
C LEU A 80 -11.05 -5.41 -8.36
N ASN A 81 -10.82 -6.21 -9.40
CA ASN A 81 -11.07 -7.65 -9.40
C ASN A 81 -9.91 -8.51 -8.85
N GLY A 82 -8.80 -7.89 -8.43
CA GLY A 82 -7.60 -8.60 -7.96
C GLY A 82 -6.74 -9.27 -9.06
N ASP A 83 -7.17 -9.25 -10.32
CA ASP A 83 -6.40 -9.77 -11.46
C ASP A 83 -5.51 -8.67 -12.04
N THR A 84 -4.20 -8.78 -11.77
CA THR A 84 -3.19 -7.82 -12.25
C THR A 84 -2.92 -7.90 -13.76
N LEU A 85 -3.42 -8.93 -14.44
CA LEU A 85 -3.37 -9.05 -15.90
C LEU A 85 -4.57 -8.37 -16.56
N ASP A 86 -5.61 -8.00 -15.81
CA ASP A 86 -6.74 -7.23 -16.32
C ASP A 86 -6.53 -5.72 -16.13
N ASN A 87 -5.94 -5.09 -17.13
CA ASN A 87 -5.56 -3.68 -17.13
C ASN A 87 -6.54 -2.81 -17.93
N ARG A 88 -7.80 -3.24 -18.06
CA ARG A 88 -8.89 -2.37 -18.54
C ARG A 88 -9.12 -1.25 -17.52
N LYS A 89 -9.36 -0.02 -17.97
CA LYS A 89 -9.57 1.16 -17.11
C LYS A 89 -10.70 0.96 -16.11
N SER A 90 -11.76 0.26 -16.52
CA SER A 90 -12.88 -0.09 -15.64
C SER A 90 -12.48 -0.98 -14.45
N ASN A 91 -11.30 -1.62 -14.50
CA ASN A 91 -10.75 -2.44 -13.43
C ASN A 91 -9.63 -1.74 -12.64
N LEU A 92 -9.25 -0.52 -13.00
CA LEU A 92 -8.12 0.20 -12.38
C LEU A 92 -8.60 1.42 -11.60
N GLU A 93 -8.12 1.56 -10.38
CA GLU A 93 -8.40 2.72 -9.52
C GLU A 93 -7.11 3.34 -8.99
N LEU A 94 -7.00 4.66 -9.05
CA LEU A 94 -5.95 5.39 -8.33
C LEU A 94 -6.30 5.45 -6.84
N TYR A 95 -5.57 4.69 -6.04
CA TYR A 95 -5.83 4.62 -4.61
C TYR A 95 -5.29 5.87 -3.89
N ASN A 96 -6.19 6.65 -3.31
CA ASN A 96 -5.81 7.82 -2.53
C ASN A 96 -5.29 7.41 -1.14
N ARG A 97 -3.95 7.43 -0.98
CA ARG A 97 -3.26 7.10 0.28
C ARG A 97 -3.52 8.08 1.44
N THR A 98 -4.17 9.21 1.20
CA THR A 98 -4.53 10.17 2.25
C THR A 98 -5.93 9.95 2.80
N LEU A 99 -6.70 9.02 2.24
CA LEU A 99 -8.01 8.67 2.77
C LEU A 99 -7.88 8.11 4.19
N LYS A 100 -8.83 8.46 5.05
CA LYS A 100 -8.91 7.94 6.42
C LYS A 100 -9.10 6.42 6.38
N ASN A 101 -8.60 5.73 7.40
CA ASN A 101 -8.84 4.29 7.52
C ASN A 101 -10.32 4.02 7.75
N ASP A 102 -10.81 2.96 7.12
CA ASP A 102 -12.06 2.33 7.53
C ASP A 102 -11.88 1.67 8.90
N CYS A 103 -12.98 1.54 9.63
CA CYS A 103 -12.99 0.91 10.95
C CYS A 103 -14.13 -0.09 11.05
N GLU A 104 -13.90 -1.12 11.87
CA GLU A 104 -14.86 -2.19 12.14
C GLU A 104 -15.02 -2.36 13.64
N LYS A 105 -16.26 -2.25 14.14
CA LYS A 105 -16.55 -2.50 15.55
C LYS A 105 -16.37 -3.99 15.83
N VAL A 106 -15.46 -4.33 16.75
CA VAL A 106 -15.21 -5.71 17.15
C VAL A 106 -16.15 -6.11 18.29
N ASP A 107 -16.24 -5.27 19.32
CA ASP A 107 -17.12 -5.46 20.47
C ASP A 107 -17.49 -4.09 21.10
N HIS A 108 -18.00 -4.08 22.33
CA HIS A 108 -18.40 -2.84 23.03
C HIS A 108 -17.22 -1.94 23.42
N GLU A 109 -16.03 -2.50 23.62
CA GLU A 109 -14.84 -1.80 24.10
C GLU A 109 -13.74 -1.67 23.04
N THR A 110 -13.86 -2.39 21.92
CA THR A 110 -12.81 -2.53 20.91
C THR A 110 -13.28 -2.10 19.51
N MET A 111 -12.47 -1.24 18.88
CA MET A 111 -12.58 -0.90 17.46
C MET A 111 -11.34 -1.40 16.73
N ALA A 112 -11.52 -1.97 15.54
CA ALA A 112 -10.44 -2.32 14.64
C ALA A 112 -10.28 -1.26 13.55
N VAL A 113 -9.10 -0.65 13.46
CA VAL A 113 -8.69 0.23 12.36
C VAL A 113 -8.10 -0.62 11.23
N ILE A 114 -8.67 -0.54 10.03
CA ILE A 114 -8.22 -1.33 8.88
C ILE A 114 -6.96 -0.71 8.28
N LEU A 115 -5.83 -1.40 8.42
CA LEU A 115 -4.54 -0.97 7.88
C LEU A 115 -4.35 -1.54 6.48
N ARG A 116 -4.26 -0.64 5.50
CA ARG A 116 -4.13 -0.97 4.08
C ARG A 116 -2.68 -0.87 3.62
N ASP A 117 -2.30 -1.67 2.63
CA ASP A 117 -1.01 -1.53 1.96
C ASP A 117 -0.96 -0.29 1.04
N LYS A 118 0.18 -0.08 0.39
CA LYS A 118 0.41 1.06 -0.51
C LYS A 118 -0.50 1.08 -1.76
N PHE A 119 -1.28 0.02 -2.00
CA PHE A 119 -2.23 -0.13 -3.10
C PHE A 119 -3.69 -0.15 -2.60
N GLY A 120 -3.93 0.02 -1.29
CA GLY A 120 -5.26 0.08 -0.71
C GLY A 120 -5.86 -1.27 -0.35
N ASN A 121 -5.09 -2.37 -0.40
CA ASN A 121 -5.59 -3.68 0.03
C ASN A 121 -5.50 -3.79 1.55
N PRO A 122 -6.56 -4.22 2.25
CA PRO A 122 -6.49 -4.52 3.68
C PRO A 122 -5.43 -5.59 3.95
N LYS A 123 -4.54 -5.35 4.92
CA LYS A 123 -3.52 -6.34 5.33
C LYS A 123 -3.57 -6.65 6.82
N HIS A 124 -3.81 -5.65 7.65
CA HIS A 124 -3.82 -5.78 9.10
C HIS A 124 -4.98 -5.01 9.73
N LYS A 125 -5.24 -5.29 11.00
CA LYS A 125 -6.17 -4.53 11.83
C LYS A 125 -5.41 -4.08 13.08
N ALA A 126 -5.40 -2.79 13.37
CA ALA A 126 -4.95 -2.29 14.67
C ALA A 126 -6.16 -2.20 15.60
N LEU A 127 -6.06 -2.80 16.79
CA LEU A 127 -7.10 -2.71 17.81
C LEU A 127 -6.86 -1.46 18.64
N ILE A 128 -7.92 -0.69 18.88
CA ILE A 128 -7.90 0.48 19.77
C ILE A 128 -9.10 0.41 20.72
N SER A 129 -8.98 1.07 21.87
CA SER A 129 -10.11 1.22 22.79
C SER A 129 -11.20 2.08 22.17
N MET A 130 -12.47 1.76 22.43
CA MET A 130 -13.62 2.48 21.88
C MET A 130 -13.60 3.98 22.22
N SER A 131 -13.05 4.34 23.39
CA SER A 131 -12.83 5.72 23.83
C SER A 131 -11.90 6.53 22.91
N ASP A 132 -11.00 5.86 22.17
CA ASP A 132 -9.99 6.51 21.34
C ASP A 132 -10.39 6.63 19.87
N VAL A 133 -11.52 6.05 19.45
CA VAL A 133 -11.98 6.05 18.05
C VAL A 133 -12.06 7.46 17.47
N ASN A 134 -12.68 8.39 18.20
CA ASN A 134 -12.81 9.77 17.74
C ASN A 134 -11.45 10.39 17.47
N ARG A 135 -10.48 10.16 18.34
CA ARG A 135 -9.14 10.72 18.21
C ARG A 135 -8.32 10.04 17.10
N VAL A 136 -8.42 8.72 16.97
CA VAL A 136 -7.63 7.97 15.98
C VAL A 136 -8.17 8.14 14.56
N VAL A 137 -9.50 8.23 14.41
CA VAL A 137 -10.18 8.22 13.11
C VAL A 137 -10.57 9.63 12.64
N ARG A 138 -11.02 10.51 13.55
CA ARG A 138 -11.52 11.83 13.14
C ARG A 138 -10.39 12.79 12.80
N ASP A 139 -9.24 12.68 13.46
CA ASP A 139 -8.09 13.58 13.32
C ASP A 139 -7.40 13.50 11.94
N GLY A 140 -7.88 12.62 11.07
CA GLY A 140 -7.58 12.66 9.63
C GLY A 140 -6.26 12.01 9.24
N TYR A 141 -5.65 11.26 10.15
CA TYR A 141 -4.51 10.42 9.84
C TYR A 141 -4.92 9.16 9.07
N ASN A 142 -4.05 8.76 8.14
CA ASN A 142 -4.04 7.43 7.55
C ASN A 142 -2.96 6.60 8.25
N TRP A 143 -3.40 5.64 9.05
CA TRP A 143 -2.58 4.68 9.78
C TRP A 143 -2.21 3.50 8.89
N VAL A 144 -0.93 3.14 8.91
CA VAL A 144 -0.36 2.03 8.15
C VAL A 144 0.61 1.24 9.03
N VAL A 145 0.85 -0.02 8.64
CA VAL A 145 1.97 -0.77 9.21
C VAL A 145 3.29 -0.24 8.66
N TYR A 146 4.25 -0.04 9.54
CA TYR A 146 5.63 0.30 9.23
C TYR A 146 6.58 -0.69 9.90
N TYR A 147 7.66 -1.03 9.21
CA TYR A 147 8.70 -1.90 9.74
C TYR A 147 10.02 -1.13 9.85
N LYS A 148 10.64 -1.17 11.02
CA LYS A 148 12.01 -0.70 11.27
C LYS A 148 12.88 -1.91 11.62
N GLY A 149 13.57 -2.45 10.61
CA GLY A 149 14.19 -3.77 10.75
C GLY A 149 13.11 -4.84 10.92
N SER A 150 13.15 -5.59 12.03
CA SER A 150 12.15 -6.58 12.40
C SER A 150 10.98 -6.01 13.23
N GLU A 151 11.11 -4.78 13.75
CA GLU A 151 10.08 -4.17 14.59
C GLU A 151 8.91 -3.67 13.73
N MET A 152 7.72 -4.21 14.00
CA MET A 152 6.46 -3.77 13.41
C MET A 152 5.83 -2.69 14.29
N MET A 153 5.35 -1.61 13.65
CA MET A 153 4.64 -0.50 14.31
C MET A 153 3.45 -0.06 13.48
N VAL A 154 2.47 0.58 14.13
CA VAL A 154 1.38 1.28 13.45
C VAL A 154 1.70 2.77 13.46
N VAL A 155 1.77 3.40 12.28
CA VAL A 155 2.18 4.79 12.14
C VAL A 155 1.28 5.59 11.20
N ALA A 156 1.21 6.90 11.43
CA ALA A 156 0.73 7.86 10.46
C ALA A 156 1.93 8.60 9.84
N ASN A 157 1.98 8.68 8.50
CA ASN A 157 3.01 9.45 7.81
C ASN A 157 2.52 10.89 7.61
N THR A 158 3.18 11.87 8.23
CA THR A 158 2.86 13.30 8.11
C THR A 158 4.00 14.04 7.42
N LYS A 159 3.77 15.32 7.06
CA LYS A 159 4.82 16.19 6.53
C LYS A 159 5.96 16.43 7.52
N ASN A 160 5.66 16.35 8.82
CA ASN A 160 6.62 16.62 9.91
C ASN A 160 7.31 15.33 10.40
N GLY A 161 7.02 14.19 9.79
CA GLY A 161 7.56 12.90 10.20
C GLY A 161 6.47 11.88 10.52
N ARG A 162 6.91 10.74 11.06
CA ARG A 162 6.03 9.62 11.43
C ARG A 162 5.57 9.79 12.86
N ILE A 163 4.29 9.55 13.08
CA ILE A 163 3.67 9.49 14.41
C ILE A 163 3.34 8.01 14.66
N ARG A 164 3.83 7.43 15.77
CA ARG A 164 3.43 6.07 16.16
C ARG A 164 2.08 6.10 16.89
N LEU A 165 1.24 5.10 16.67
CA LEU A 165 -0.13 5.05 17.21
C LEU A 165 -0.14 4.90 18.72
N ASP A 166 0.71 4.02 19.25
CA ASP A 166 0.92 3.82 20.69
C ASP A 166 1.29 5.14 21.38
N GLU A 167 2.32 5.84 20.88
CA GLU A 167 2.76 7.15 21.36
C GLU A 167 1.68 8.20 21.25
N TYR A 168 0.94 8.19 20.14
CA TYR A 168 -0.19 9.08 19.97
C TYR A 168 -1.24 8.87 21.07
N LEU A 169 -1.56 7.62 21.42
CA LEU A 169 -2.56 7.29 22.42
C LEU A 169 -2.12 7.59 23.84
N MET A 170 -0.89 7.22 24.20
CA MET A 170 -0.36 7.31 25.57
C MET A 170 0.27 8.66 25.89
N LYS A 171 0.79 9.40 24.90
CA LYS A 171 1.52 10.67 25.07
C LYS A 171 2.63 10.56 26.14
N PRO A 172 3.61 9.66 25.96
CA PRO A 172 4.69 9.49 26.93
C PRO A 172 5.58 10.75 26.97
N GLU A 173 6.26 10.95 28.09
CA GLU A 173 7.32 11.97 28.21
C GLU A 173 8.51 11.62 27.32
N GLU A 174 9.38 12.61 27.05
CA GLU A 174 10.56 12.40 26.23
C GLU A 174 11.49 11.33 26.85
N GLY A 175 11.87 10.34 26.04
CA GLY A 175 12.72 9.23 26.46
C GLY A 175 11.96 8.02 27.04
N ALA A 176 10.70 8.17 27.45
CA ALA A 176 9.90 7.06 27.93
C ALA A 176 9.46 6.14 26.77
N LYS A 177 9.38 4.84 27.02
CA LYS A 177 8.99 3.84 26.01
C LYS A 177 7.62 3.27 26.31
N ILE A 178 6.87 2.98 25.26
CA ILE A 178 5.60 2.26 25.39
C ILE A 178 5.84 0.78 25.15
N HIS A 179 5.33 -0.03 26.06
CA HIS A 179 5.34 -1.47 25.98
C HIS A 179 3.93 -1.99 25.76
N HIS A 180 3.80 -2.90 24.78
CA HIS A 180 2.58 -3.67 24.57
C HIS A 180 2.63 -4.91 25.47
N ILE A 181 1.73 -5.01 26.44
CA ILE A 181 1.72 -6.07 27.47
C ILE A 181 1.66 -7.47 26.83
N ASN A 182 0.82 -7.64 25.82
CA ASN A 182 0.70 -8.90 25.07
C ASN A 182 1.74 -9.07 23.94
N LEU A 183 2.72 -8.16 23.84
CA LEU A 183 3.77 -8.13 22.80
C LEU A 183 3.23 -8.03 21.36
N ASN A 184 1.95 -7.69 21.18
CA ASN A 184 1.34 -7.50 19.87
C ASN A 184 1.28 -6.00 19.52
N PRO A 185 2.12 -5.50 18.58
CA PRO A 185 2.15 -4.09 18.20
C PRO A 185 0.90 -3.61 17.46
N LEU A 186 0.03 -4.54 17.03
CA LEU A 186 -1.28 -4.20 16.45
C LEU A 186 -2.34 -4.00 17.53
N ASP A 187 -2.12 -4.45 18.76
CA ASP A 187 -3.06 -4.24 19.86
C ASP A 187 -2.69 -2.98 20.66
N ASN A 188 -3.31 -1.87 20.27
CA ASN A 188 -3.10 -0.53 20.81
C ASN A 188 -4.25 -0.12 21.76
N ARG A 189 -5.00 -1.08 22.31
CA ARG A 189 -5.99 -0.80 23.36
C ARG A 189 -5.27 -0.31 24.62
N ARG A 190 -5.83 0.68 25.32
CA ARG A 190 -5.18 1.30 26.49
C ARG A 190 -4.82 0.31 27.60
N ASN A 191 -5.67 -0.70 27.82
CA ASN A 191 -5.42 -1.76 28.78
C ASN A 191 -4.29 -2.72 28.38
N ASN A 192 -3.75 -2.60 27.16
CA ASN A 192 -2.61 -3.37 26.66
C ASN A 192 -1.34 -2.51 26.53
N LEU A 193 -1.38 -1.21 26.86
CA LEU A 193 -0.24 -0.30 26.75
C LEU A 193 0.22 0.15 28.14
N GLU A 194 1.52 0.06 28.39
CA GLU A 194 2.16 0.60 29.59
C GLU A 194 3.37 1.45 29.24
N ILE A 195 3.64 2.50 30.02
CA ILE A 195 4.84 3.31 29.89
C ILE A 195 5.93 2.70 30.76
N LYS A 196 7.09 2.43 30.19
CA LYS A 196 8.31 2.01 30.90
C LYS A 196 9.32 3.15 30.87
N GLU A 197 9.81 3.51 32.05
CA GLU A 197 11.01 4.32 32.21
C GLU A 197 12.23 3.39 31.99
N ASP A 198 13.25 3.90 31.30
CA ASP A 198 14.51 3.18 31.06
C ASP A 198 15.35 3.04 32.34
#